data_AF-A0A2S9G768-F1
#
_entry.id   AF-A0A2S9G768-F1
#
_cell.length_a   1.000
_cell.length_b   1.000
_cell.length_c   1.000
_cell.angle_alpha   90.00
_cell.angle_beta   90.00
_cell.angle_gamma   90.00
#
_symmetry.space_group_name_H-M   'P 1'
#
loop_
_entity.id
_entity.type
_entity.pdbx_description
1 polymer ?
#
loop_
_entity_poly.entity_id
_entity_poly.type
_entity_poly.pdbx_seq_one_letter_code
_entity_poly.pdbx_strand_id
1 'polypeptide(L)'
;DGVKQFISGAGSSDVYVVMARTGSEGPKGISAFVVPKDAPGLGFGTDEQKMGWNAQPTKQVIFEGARVPADALLGGPDGQGTGFG
;
A
#
# COMPACT_ATOMS: atom_id res chain seq x y z
N ASP A 1 3.27 7.06 7.12
CA ASP A 1 3.06 8.04 6.04
C ASP A 1 3.82 7.63 4.80
N GLY A 2 3.36 8.06 3.62
CA GLY A 2 4.06 7.84 2.36
C GLY A 2 3.14 7.89 1.15
N VAL A 3 3.71 7.77 -0.04
CA VAL A 3 2.97 7.75 -1.30
C VAL A 3 3.45 6.59 -2.16
N LYS A 4 2.52 5.83 -2.71
CA LYS A 4 2.77 4.81 -3.74
C LYS A 4 2.32 5.34 -5.09
N GLN A 5 3.14 5.14 -6.11
CA GLN A 5 2.91 5.62 -7.47
C GLN A 5 2.47 4.48 -8.38
N PHE A 6 1.75 4.81 -9.45
CA PHE A 6 1.35 3.88 -10.52
C PHE A 6 0.54 2.67 -10.04
N ILE A 7 -0.37 2.86 -9.09
CA ILE A 7 -1.15 1.76 -8.54
C ILE A 7 -2.38 1.49 -9.39
N SER A 8 -2.35 0.38 -10.12
CA SER A 8 -3.49 -0.14 -10.88
C SER A 8 -4.66 -0.46 -9.95
N GLY A 9 -5.86 0.00 -10.31
CA GLY A 9 -7.07 -0.15 -9.50
C GLY A 9 -7.15 0.81 -8.30
N ALA A 10 -6.24 1.77 -8.17
CA ALA A 10 -6.32 2.77 -7.10
C ALA A 10 -7.64 3.56 -7.17
N GLY A 11 -8.30 3.72 -6.03
CA GLY A 11 -9.63 4.30 -5.92
C GLY A 11 -10.79 3.38 -6.27
N SER A 12 -10.56 2.25 -6.95
CA SER A 12 -11.61 1.26 -7.28
C SER A 12 -11.52 -0.01 -6.43
N SER A 13 -10.31 -0.50 -6.14
CA SER A 13 -10.09 -1.71 -5.32
C SER A 13 -10.56 -1.52 -3.88
N ASP A 14 -11.15 -2.57 -3.30
CA ASP A 14 -11.59 -2.55 -1.89
C ASP A 14 -10.44 -2.80 -0.91
N VAL A 15 -9.35 -3.40 -1.39
CA VAL A 15 -8.20 -3.80 -0.57
C VAL A 15 -6.89 -3.48 -1.30
N TYR A 16 -5.89 -3.03 -0.54
CA TYR A 16 -4.55 -2.71 -1.00
C TYR A 16 -3.52 -3.53 -0.22
N VAL A 17 -2.68 -4.29 -0.94
CA VAL A 17 -1.49 -4.91 -0.34
C VAL A 17 -0.36 -3.89 -0.37
N VAL A 18 0.05 -3.42 0.80
CA VAL A 18 0.98 -2.29 0.95
C VAL A 18 2.29 -2.79 1.54
N MET A 19 3.37 -2.56 0.80
CA MET A 19 4.72 -2.81 1.30
C MET A 19 5.24 -1.56 2.01
N ALA A 20 5.53 -1.67 3.30
CA ALA A 20 6.03 -0.55 4.12
C ALA A 20 7.16 -1.01 5.04
N ARG A 21 8.10 -0.11 5.33
CA ARG A 21 9.24 -0.38 6.21
C ARG A 21 8.79 -0.34 7.66
N THR A 22 9.10 -1.39 8.41
CA THR A 22 8.93 -1.46 9.88
C THR A 22 10.23 -1.74 10.60
N GLY A 23 11.26 -2.18 9.89
CA GLY A 23 12.58 -2.51 10.44
C GLY A 23 13.70 -1.62 9.90
N SER A 24 14.91 -2.17 9.86
CA SER A 24 16.12 -1.52 9.35
C SER A 24 16.06 -1.20 7.86
N GLU A 25 17.10 -0.54 7.34
CA GLU A 25 17.22 -0.27 5.91
C GLU A 25 17.35 -1.55 5.07
N GLY A 26 17.12 -1.39 3.76
CA GLY A 26 17.20 -2.49 2.80
C GLY A 26 15.96 -3.40 2.74
N PRO A 27 16.01 -4.48 1.95
CA PRO A 27 14.83 -5.31 1.66
C PRO A 27 14.28 -6.04 2.88
N LYS A 28 15.16 -6.44 3.82
CA LYS A 28 14.76 -7.20 5.01
C LYS A 28 13.87 -6.40 5.96
N GLY A 29 14.00 -5.07 6.04
CA GLY A 29 13.16 -4.27 6.93
C GLY A 29 11.74 -3.99 6.44
N ILE A 30 11.29 -4.61 5.34
CA ILE A 30 9.96 -4.39 4.76
C ILE A 30 8.96 -5.41 5.31
N SER A 31 7.75 -4.95 5.58
CA SER A 31 6.56 -5.74 5.92
C SER A 31 5.48 -5.56 4.85
N ALA A 32 4.56 -6.52 4.78
CA ALA A 32 3.37 -6.45 3.94
C ALA A 32 2.11 -6.24 4.79
N PHE A 33 1.25 -5.31 4.38
CA PHE A 33 0.01 -4.98 5.07
C PHE A 33 -1.20 -5.12 4.15
N VAL A 34 -2.32 -5.59 4.68
CA VAL A 34 -3.62 -5.59 4.03
C VAL A 34 -4.40 -4.36 4.49
N VAL A 35 -4.54 -3.36 3.62
CA VAL A 35 -5.16 -2.08 3.95
C VAL A 35 -6.51 -1.97 3.24
N PRO A 36 -7.64 -1.86 3.97
CA PRO A 36 -8.93 -1.64 3.33
C PRO A 36 -9.02 -0.22 2.76
N LYS A 37 -9.80 -0.06 1.69
CA LYS A 37 -9.97 1.22 0.97
C LYS A 37 -10.43 2.38 1.85
N ASP A 38 -11.20 2.09 2.90
CA ASP A 38 -11.78 3.07 3.83
C ASP A 38 -10.91 3.29 5.08
N ALA A 39 -9.69 2.74 5.11
CA ALA A 39 -8.76 2.95 6.22
C ALA A 39 -8.55 4.46 6.46
N PRO A 40 -8.73 4.95 7.71
CA PRO A 40 -8.48 6.36 8.03
C PRO A 40 -7.07 6.77 7.61
N GLY A 41 -6.96 7.91 6.93
CA GLY A 41 -5.68 8.44 6.41
C GLY A 41 -5.23 7.85 5.08
N LEU A 42 -6.03 6.99 4.44
CA LEU A 42 -5.84 6.54 3.06
C LEU A 42 -6.53 7.49 2.08
N GLY A 43 -5.80 7.94 1.07
CA GLY A 43 -6.29 8.81 -0.01
C GLY A 43 -5.78 8.38 -1.38
N PHE A 44 -6.34 8.98 -2.42
CA PHE A 44 -5.99 8.70 -3.81
C PHE A 44 -5.74 10.00 -4.58
N GLY A 45 -4.71 9.99 -5.43
CA GLY A 45 -4.45 11.09 -6.37
C GLY A 45 -5.41 11.09 -7.57
N THR A 46 -5.10 11.88 -8.59
CA THR A 46 -5.82 11.86 -9.87
C THR A 46 -5.46 10.64 -10.71
N ASP A 47 -6.29 10.32 -11.71
CA ASP A 47 -5.93 9.30 -12.71
C ASP A 47 -4.76 9.76 -13.57
N GLU A 48 -3.76 8.87 -13.70
CA GLU A 48 -2.61 9.05 -14.58
C GLU A 48 -3.04 8.97 -16.06
N GLN A 49 -2.55 9.93 -16.85
CA GLN A 49 -2.67 9.91 -18.30
C GLN A 49 -1.64 8.95 -18.88
N LYS A 50 -2.10 7.92 -19.59
CA LYS A 50 -1.27 6.80 -20.06
C LYS A 50 -1.49 6.57 -21.55
N MET A 51 -0.46 6.04 -22.22
CA MET A 51 -0.55 5.61 -23.63
C MET A 51 -1.59 4.48 -23.83
N GLY A 52 -1.69 3.57 -22.86
CA GLY A 52 -2.58 2.41 -22.91
C GLY A 52 -2.93 1.92 -21.51
N TRP A 53 -3.55 0.75 -21.42
CA TRP A 53 -4.05 0.21 -20.14
C TRP A 53 -5.07 1.15 -19.45
N ASN A 54 -5.85 1.87 -20.27
CA ASN A 54 -6.80 2.88 -19.82
C ASN A 54 -8.03 2.31 -19.09
N ALA A 55 -8.32 1.02 -19.25
CA ALA A 55 -9.43 0.36 -18.57
C ALA A 55 -9.21 0.19 -17.06
N GLN A 56 -7.97 0.32 -16.58
CA GLN A 56 -7.68 0.31 -15.15
C GLN A 56 -7.30 1.72 -14.68
N PRO A 57 -7.97 2.23 -13.62
CA PRO A 57 -7.50 3.42 -12.92
C PRO A 57 -6.04 3.22 -12.52
N THR A 58 -5.23 4.25 -12.68
CA THR A 58 -3.86 4.23 -12.20
C THR A 58 -3.68 5.54 -11.49
N LYS A 59 -3.47 5.50 -10.18
CA LYS A 59 -3.39 6.69 -9.35
C LYS A 59 -2.26 6.55 -8.35
N GLN A 60 -1.94 7.66 -7.72
CA GLN A 60 -1.24 7.63 -6.45
C GLN A 60 -2.14 7.04 -5.36
N VAL A 61 -1.53 6.28 -4.45
CA VAL A 61 -2.15 5.91 -3.16
C VAL A 61 -1.37 6.61 -2.06
N ILE A 62 -2.04 7.46 -1.31
CA ILE A 62 -1.47 8.42 -0.37
C ILE A 62 -1.84 7.98 1.04
N PHE A 63 -0.84 7.92 1.93
CA PHE A 63 -0.99 7.53 3.33
C PHE A 63 -0.58 8.72 4.21
N GLU A 64 -1.55 9.37 4.82
CA GLU A 64 -1.37 10.54 5.70
C GLU A 64 -2.01 10.25 7.07
N GLY A 65 -1.18 9.99 8.07
CA GLY A 65 -1.63 9.55 9.39
C GLY A 65 -2.33 8.19 9.36
N ALA A 66 -2.17 7.40 8.29
CA ALA A 66 -2.91 6.16 8.12
C ALA A 66 -2.66 5.17 9.26
N ARG A 67 -3.73 4.68 9.88
CA ARG A 67 -3.69 3.69 10.96
C ARG A 67 -4.39 2.42 10.52
N VAL A 68 -3.71 1.29 10.70
CA VAL A 68 -4.23 -0.05 10.41
C VAL A 68 -4.10 -0.91 11.67
N PRO A 69 -5.03 -1.85 11.88
CA PRO A 69 -4.95 -2.76 13.03
C PRO A 69 -3.75 -3.71 12.89
N ALA A 70 -3.31 -4.29 14.01
CA ALA A 70 -2.11 -5.14 14.02
C ALA A 70 -2.28 -6.44 13.21
N ASP A 71 -3.51 -6.94 13.11
CA ASP A 71 -3.88 -8.12 12.30
C ASP A 71 -3.90 -7.83 10.79
N ALA A 72 -3.76 -6.57 10.37
CA ALA A 72 -3.53 -6.20 8.98
C ALA A 72 -2.13 -6.60 8.49
N LEU A 73 -1.20 -6.94 9.40
CA LEU A 73 0.13 -7.42 9.04
C LEU A 73 0.04 -8.82 8.44
N LEU A 74 0.34 -8.91 7.15
CA LEU A 74 0.33 -10.17 6.43
C LEU A 74 1.51 -11.03 6.89
N GLY A 75 1.21 -12.26 7.33
CA GLY A 75 2.18 -13.15 7.98
C GLY A 75 2.25 -13.00 9.51
N GLY A 76 1.45 -12.09 10.11
CA GLY A 76 1.44 -11.88 11.55
C GLY A 76 2.79 -11.39 12.09
N PRO A 77 3.06 -11.53 13.40
CA PRO A 77 4.31 -11.07 14.02
C PRO A 77 5.58 -11.59 13.34
N ASP A 78 5.54 -12.82 12.81
CA ASP A 78 6.68 -13.43 12.11
C ASP A 78 6.95 -12.80 10.73
N GLY A 79 5.97 -12.11 10.14
CA GLY A 79 6.11 -11.36 8.90
C GLY A 79 6.67 -9.95 9.09
N GLN A 80 6.86 -9.51 10.34
CA GLN A 80 7.29 -8.14 10.61
C GLN A 80 8.77 -7.93 10.29
N GLY A 81 9.05 -7.10 9.28
CA GLY A 81 10.41 -6.66 8.98
C GLY A 81 11.35 -7.82 8.68
N THR A 82 10.85 -8.83 7.97
CA THR A 82 11.62 -9.96 7.46
C THR A 82 11.91 -9.85 5.96
N GLY A 83 11.22 -8.95 5.24
CA GLY A 83 11.37 -8.76 3.82
C GLY A 83 10.69 -9.87 3.02
N PHE A 84 11.23 -10.16 1.83
CA PHE A 84 10.71 -11.21 0.95
C PHE A 84 11.88 -12.15 0.61
N GLY A 85 12.00 -13.27 1.33
CA GLY A 85 13.06 -14.27 1.15
C GLY A 85 13.11 -15.28 2.25
#